data_AF-A0AAD7HUE3-F1
#
_entry.id   AF-A0AAD7HUE3-F1
#
_cell.length_a   1.000
_cell.length_b   1.000
_cell.length_c   1.000
_cell.angle_alpha   90.00
_cell.angle_beta   90.00
_cell.angle_gamma   90.00
#
_symmetry.space_group_name_H-M   'P 1'
#
loop_
_entity.id
_entity.type
_entity.pdbx_description
1 polymer ?
#
loop_
_entity_poly.entity_id
_entity_poly.type
_entity_poly.pdbx_seq_one_letter_code
_entity_poly.pdbx_strand_id
1 'polypeptide(L)'
;MWRTPGKQQPKDLLPTLALQGMSYTHRALILNLGPLFLMIQWMTHTSAQLFSRTGWESTVKVTDKKVRKFKVGLALVFKDYVLAFLTHDLVFQPTWRKLCSELPPPPDDFYIVNWAFIPTLATWIRSRVYTIVELFFLAGLSLVLTEEEVFSNPSRTARFCAAYLQYLHRSRTGLRALLRPAMKDGFLAPMKNQRLRYIDWLYVYTKDRARLPSRMATLVDDYVATVEELSSLPHWIRVDTTSLHDVFEPSLISTALSLEHNLGHLIFGDVLWVQLGGVVSRTPDKLTLLFQSQGVVQPTFLKPNHYNPLSLDANELTSQSLPRRTIYTYRDVKQMWSITPFPGNSQGIRDIKDTTFPYRIEGDERKHMLSSYIVEKTRRVAIGPLEYCGNAHRVSIGASTVVVPCYGDPTLPEFYAVRDLKGRALPPPVPGARRQGMDSTTSKEADYQVGKLSKGFDRKRAREEGNENKENENVADAQPKPKKRRLSADQRLAAERNRILKPVTIN
;
A
#
# COMPACT_ATOMS: atom_id res chain seq x y z
N MET A 1 5.32 -14.37 21.90
CA MET A 1 5.42 -14.77 20.48
C MET A 1 6.47 -15.86 20.22
N TRP A 2 7.40 -16.13 21.13
CA TRP A 2 7.83 -17.50 21.50
C TRP A 2 7.20 -17.87 22.83
N ARG A 3 5.86 -17.82 22.88
CA ARG A 3 5.12 -18.22 24.08
C ARG A 3 4.00 -19.12 23.62
N THR A 4 4.35 -20.26 23.06
CA THR A 4 3.51 -21.43 23.28
C THR A 4 3.60 -21.68 24.79
N PRO A 5 2.51 -21.56 25.55
CA PRO A 5 2.54 -21.87 26.97
C PRO A 5 3.17 -23.27 27.15
N GLY A 6 4.26 -23.38 27.92
CA GLY A 6 4.90 -24.66 28.24
C GLY A 6 6.20 -25.01 27.53
N LYS A 7 6.63 -24.32 26.46
CA LYS A 7 7.98 -24.53 25.88
C LYS A 7 8.96 -23.50 26.43
N GLN A 8 9.93 -23.94 27.25
CA GLN A 8 11.07 -23.12 27.68
C GLN A 8 11.68 -22.46 26.44
N GLN A 9 11.87 -21.13 26.50
CA GLN A 9 12.65 -20.46 25.46
C GLN A 9 14.08 -20.96 25.59
N PRO A 10 14.71 -21.41 24.49
CA PRO A 10 16.14 -21.68 24.49
C PRO A 10 16.87 -20.35 24.61
N LYS A 11 17.02 -19.85 25.84
CA LYS A 11 17.78 -18.62 26.16
C LYS A 11 19.20 -18.73 25.63
N ASP A 12 19.72 -19.95 25.55
CA ASP A 12 21.07 -20.29 25.11
C ASP A 12 21.27 -20.08 23.59
N LEU A 13 20.20 -19.98 22.80
CA LEU A 13 20.30 -19.72 21.36
C LEU A 13 20.44 -18.22 21.03
N LEU A 14 19.99 -17.31 21.89
CA LEU A 14 20.03 -15.88 21.55
C LEU A 14 21.45 -15.35 21.28
N PRO A 15 22.49 -15.72 22.07
CA PRO A 15 23.85 -15.28 21.79
C PRO A 15 24.45 -15.84 20.50
N THR A 16 23.89 -16.93 19.95
CA THR A 16 24.40 -17.58 18.74
C THR A 16 23.71 -17.09 17.46
N LEU A 17 22.65 -16.27 17.57
CA LEU A 17 21.98 -15.70 16.41
C LEU A 17 22.81 -14.57 15.80
N ALA A 18 23.08 -14.68 14.50
CA ALA A 18 23.75 -13.64 13.73
C ALA A 18 23.07 -13.51 12.36
N LEU A 19 22.86 -12.29 11.86
CA LEU A 19 22.29 -12.09 10.54
C LEU A 19 23.29 -12.53 9.46
N GLN A 20 23.04 -13.70 8.86
CA GLN A 20 23.87 -14.30 7.83
C GLN A 20 23.36 -14.02 6.41
N GLY A 21 22.08 -13.70 6.27
CA GLY A 21 21.48 -13.43 4.96
C GLY A 21 20.06 -12.92 5.06
N MET A 22 19.60 -12.36 3.95
CA MET A 22 18.24 -11.83 3.82
C MET A 22 17.68 -12.18 2.46
N SER A 23 16.44 -12.66 2.45
CA SER A 23 15.63 -12.81 1.24
C SER A 23 14.26 -12.18 1.49
N TYR A 24 13.44 -12.09 0.45
CA TYR A 24 12.12 -11.50 0.56
C TYR A 24 11.16 -12.16 -0.42
N THR A 25 9.88 -12.05 -0.09
CA THR A 25 8.76 -12.37 -0.97
C THR A 25 7.99 -11.08 -1.19
N HIS A 26 6.96 -11.10 -2.05
CA HIS A 26 6.09 -9.95 -2.24
C HIS A 26 5.38 -9.47 -0.96
N ARG A 27 5.32 -10.31 0.09
CA ARG A 27 4.59 -10.00 1.34
C ARG A 27 5.38 -10.29 2.61
N ALA A 28 6.64 -10.71 2.52
CA ALA A 28 7.44 -11.02 3.70
C ALA A 28 8.92 -10.67 3.55
N LEU A 29 9.57 -10.33 4.67
CA LEU A 29 11.02 -10.41 4.82
C LEU A 29 11.39 -11.76 5.39
N ILE A 30 12.48 -12.35 4.93
CA ILE A 30 13.04 -13.56 5.54
C ILE A 30 14.48 -13.24 5.94
N LEU A 31 14.77 -13.39 7.23
CA LEU A 31 16.08 -13.18 7.82
C LEU A 31 16.67 -14.54 8.20
N ASN A 32 17.83 -14.87 7.62
CA ASN A 32 18.66 -15.98 8.08
C ASN A 32 19.49 -15.49 9.26
N LEU A 33 19.19 -15.99 10.45
CA LEU A 33 19.84 -15.64 11.70
C LEU A 33 20.80 -16.75 12.18
N GLY A 34 21.27 -17.61 11.27
CA GLY A 34 22.14 -18.75 11.55
C GLY A 34 21.33 -19.98 11.98
N PRO A 35 21.28 -20.34 13.28
CA PRO A 35 20.49 -21.47 13.75
C PRO A 35 18.96 -21.35 13.54
N LEU A 36 18.47 -20.16 13.19
CA LEU A 36 17.05 -19.87 13.01
C LEU A 36 16.80 -18.98 11.78
N PHE A 37 15.63 -19.16 11.18
CA PHE A 37 15.05 -18.27 10.19
C PHE A 37 13.88 -17.51 10.79
N LEU A 38 13.79 -16.22 10.47
CA LEU A 38 12.66 -15.36 10.84
C LEU A 38 12.00 -14.82 9.58
N MET A 39 10.75 -15.21 9.34
CA MET A 39 9.89 -14.59 8.34
C MET A 39 8.98 -13.54 8.99
N ILE A 40 8.90 -12.34 8.42
CA ILE A 40 8.03 -11.26 8.90
C ILE A 40 7.10 -10.84 7.78
N GLN A 41 5.81 -11.09 7.96
CA GLN A 41 4.77 -10.62 7.05
C GLN A 41 4.25 -9.25 7.49
N TRP A 42 4.39 -8.25 6.61
CA TRP A 42 4.16 -6.83 6.91
C TRP A 42 2.68 -6.45 7.07
N MET A 43 1.76 -7.28 6.56
CA MET A 43 0.32 -6.99 6.48
C MET A 43 0.03 -5.59 5.91
N THR A 44 -0.75 -4.74 6.57
CA THR A 44 -1.22 -3.45 6.04
C THR A 44 -0.43 -2.24 6.54
N HIS A 45 -0.05 -2.23 7.82
CA HIS A 45 0.50 -1.05 8.48
C HIS A 45 1.80 -1.35 9.23
N THR A 46 2.75 -2.03 8.59
CA THR A 46 4.07 -2.32 9.16
C THR A 46 5.19 -1.93 8.20
N SER A 47 6.25 -1.33 8.73
CA SER A 47 7.46 -0.97 7.99
C SER A 47 8.72 -1.42 8.73
N ALA A 48 9.71 -1.95 8.01
CA ALA A 48 11.05 -2.10 8.53
C ALA A 48 11.81 -0.78 8.49
N GLN A 49 12.50 -0.47 9.58
CA GLN A 49 13.45 0.65 9.65
C GLN A 49 14.72 0.22 10.38
N LEU A 50 15.84 0.76 9.93
CA LEU A 50 17.15 0.49 10.50
C LEU A 50 17.61 1.74 11.27
N PHE A 51 17.85 1.57 12.57
CA PHE A 51 18.34 2.61 13.46
C PHE A 51 19.78 2.33 13.82
N SER A 52 20.61 3.36 14.01
CA SER A 52 21.82 3.18 14.82
C SER A 52 21.41 2.83 16.26
N ARG A 53 22.23 2.05 16.96
CA ARG A 53 21.91 1.64 18.34
C ARG A 53 21.79 2.84 19.26
N THR A 54 22.70 3.80 19.15
CA THR A 54 22.64 5.06 19.90
C THR A 54 21.38 5.85 19.57
N GLY A 55 21.02 5.96 18.29
CA GLY A 55 19.78 6.63 17.86
C GLY A 55 18.55 5.94 18.44
N TRP A 56 18.47 4.61 18.39
CA TRP A 56 17.36 3.85 18.98
C TRP A 56 17.20 4.09 20.48
N GLU A 57 18.29 3.97 21.23
CA GLU A 57 18.32 4.09 22.69
C GLU A 57 17.98 5.51 23.15
N SER A 58 18.50 6.52 22.44
CA SER A 58 18.28 7.93 22.75
C SER A 58 16.97 8.51 22.24
N THR A 59 16.34 7.90 21.21
CA THR A 59 15.11 8.44 20.59
C THR A 59 13.91 7.52 20.80
N VAL A 60 13.81 6.44 20.03
CA VAL A 60 12.61 5.60 19.91
C VAL A 60 12.25 4.88 21.21
N LYS A 61 13.26 4.43 21.96
CA LYS A 61 13.06 3.65 23.20
C LYS A 61 12.52 4.51 24.35
N VAL A 62 12.97 5.76 24.45
CA VAL A 62 12.59 6.69 25.52
C VAL A 62 11.35 7.51 25.19
N THR A 63 10.99 7.64 23.91
CA THR A 63 9.82 8.38 23.46
C THR A 63 8.53 7.56 23.63
N ASP A 64 7.54 8.11 24.34
CA ASP A 64 6.25 7.44 24.55
C ASP A 64 5.53 7.17 23.22
N LYS A 65 4.90 5.99 23.11
CA LYS A 65 4.20 5.56 21.89
C LYS A 65 3.12 6.54 21.41
N LYS A 66 2.46 7.28 22.31
CA LYS A 66 1.45 8.28 21.96
C LYS A 66 2.07 9.54 21.36
N VAL A 67 3.31 9.84 21.71
CA VAL A 67 4.08 10.97 21.19
C VAL A 67 4.62 10.61 19.81
N ARG A 68 5.37 9.50 19.67
CA ARG A 68 5.94 9.07 18.38
C ARG A 68 4.92 8.65 17.31
N LYS A 69 3.65 8.43 17.67
CA LYS A 69 2.53 8.03 16.77
C LYS A 69 2.70 6.68 16.05
N PHE A 70 3.60 5.82 16.53
CA PHE A 70 3.71 4.42 16.08
C PHE A 70 4.04 3.47 17.24
N LYS A 71 3.82 2.18 17.00
CA LYS A 71 4.17 1.09 17.90
C LYS A 71 5.38 0.34 17.34
N VAL A 72 6.14 -0.29 18.23
CA VAL A 72 7.23 -1.21 17.84
C VAL A 72 6.66 -2.61 17.95
N GLY A 73 6.48 -3.28 16.82
CA GLY A 73 6.00 -4.66 16.79
C GLY A 73 7.11 -5.63 17.18
N LEU A 74 8.25 -5.51 16.52
CA LEU A 74 9.46 -6.29 16.78
C LEU A 74 10.69 -5.39 16.60
N ALA A 75 11.72 -5.59 17.42
CA ALA A 75 13.03 -4.97 17.23
C ALA A 75 14.12 -6.03 17.43
N LEU A 76 15.01 -6.15 16.46
CA LEU A 76 16.21 -6.98 16.52
C LEU A 76 17.40 -6.07 16.80
N VAL A 77 18.00 -6.24 17.97
CA VAL A 77 19.11 -5.40 18.44
C VAL A 77 20.42 -6.11 18.11
N PHE A 78 21.19 -5.52 17.20
CA PHE A 78 22.55 -5.94 16.86
C PHE A 78 23.56 -5.08 17.63
N LYS A 79 24.86 -5.31 17.39
CA LYS A 79 25.94 -4.57 18.04
C LYS A 79 25.78 -3.06 17.86
N ASP A 80 25.66 -2.61 16.61
CA ASP A 80 25.70 -1.19 16.23
C ASP A 80 24.35 -0.67 15.68
N TYR A 81 23.42 -1.57 15.39
CA TYR A 81 22.15 -1.23 14.73
C TYR A 81 20.94 -1.93 15.37
N VAL A 82 19.77 -1.35 15.18
CA VAL A 82 18.48 -1.95 15.53
C VAL A 82 17.61 -2.01 14.29
N LEU A 83 17.25 -3.22 13.85
CA LEU A 83 16.25 -3.43 12.82
C LEU A 83 14.87 -3.52 13.49
N ALA A 84 14.04 -2.49 13.32
CA ALA A 84 12.73 -2.41 13.94
C ALA A 84 11.60 -2.51 12.92
N PHE A 85 10.59 -3.28 13.27
CA PHE A 85 9.34 -3.43 12.54
C PHE A 85 8.30 -2.55 13.23
N LEU A 86 8.20 -1.33 12.74
CA LEU A 86 7.28 -0.31 13.25
C LEU A 86 5.89 -0.57 12.68
N THR A 87 4.86 -0.34 13.48
CA THR A 87 3.49 -0.62 13.08
C THR A 87 2.52 0.37 13.69
N HIS A 88 1.44 0.70 12.97
CA HIS A 88 0.39 1.56 13.49
C HIS A 88 -0.49 0.80 14.51
N ASP A 89 -0.85 -0.44 14.22
CA ASP A 89 -1.90 -1.19 14.91
C ASP A 89 -1.40 -2.46 15.63
N LEU A 90 -0.17 -2.94 15.36
CA LEU A 90 0.38 -4.26 15.76
C LEU A 90 -0.12 -5.42 14.88
N VAL A 91 -0.65 -5.13 13.69
CA VAL A 91 -1.01 -6.16 12.72
C VAL A 91 0.22 -6.51 11.88
N PHE A 92 0.98 -7.51 12.35
CA PHE A 92 2.11 -8.14 11.65
C PHE A 92 2.27 -9.58 12.13
N GLN A 93 2.90 -10.44 11.32
CA GLN A 93 3.03 -11.86 11.64
C GLN A 93 4.50 -12.32 11.55
N PRO A 94 5.21 -12.42 12.68
CA PRO A 94 6.54 -13.02 12.74
C PRO A 94 6.45 -14.55 12.88
N THR A 95 7.19 -15.27 12.07
CA THR A 95 7.27 -16.74 12.06
C THR A 95 8.73 -17.16 12.18
N TRP A 96 9.03 -17.99 13.19
CA TRP A 96 10.37 -18.52 13.44
C TRP A 96 10.45 -20.01 13.10
N ARG A 97 11.53 -20.43 12.45
CA ARG A 97 11.79 -21.84 12.07
C ARG A 97 13.27 -22.19 12.15
N LYS A 98 13.60 -23.48 12.21
CA LYS A 98 14.99 -23.94 12.17
C LYS A 98 15.50 -24.02 10.74
N LEU A 99 14.64 -24.46 9.83
CA LEU A 99 14.96 -24.56 8.41
C LEU A 99 14.13 -23.56 7.61
N CYS A 100 14.71 -23.04 6.54
CA CYS A 100 14.01 -22.14 5.61
C CYS A 100 12.79 -22.84 4.98
N SER A 101 12.90 -24.14 4.67
CA SER A 101 11.82 -24.96 4.09
C SER A 101 10.62 -25.19 5.02
N GLU A 102 10.77 -24.98 6.33
CA GLU A 102 9.67 -25.06 7.30
C GLU A 102 8.87 -23.75 7.42
N LEU A 103 9.38 -22.66 6.83
CA LEU A 103 8.62 -21.43 6.75
C LEU A 103 7.37 -21.68 5.90
N PRO A 104 6.23 -21.03 6.22
CA PRO A 104 5.09 -21.04 5.31
C PRO A 104 5.60 -20.69 3.92
N PRO A 105 5.29 -21.51 2.90
CA PRO A 105 5.76 -21.23 1.56
C PRO A 105 5.34 -19.80 1.21
N PRO A 106 6.21 -19.03 0.51
CA PRO A 106 5.72 -17.82 -0.11
C PRO A 106 4.42 -18.16 -0.85
N PRO A 107 3.39 -17.29 -0.83
CA PRO A 107 2.36 -17.42 -1.85
C PRO A 107 3.09 -17.52 -3.18
N ASP A 108 2.77 -18.56 -3.97
CA ASP A 108 3.49 -18.93 -5.20
C ASP A 108 3.93 -17.68 -5.95
N ASP A 109 5.21 -17.64 -6.33
CA ASP A 109 5.82 -16.47 -6.93
C ASP A 109 4.96 -16.06 -8.13
N PHE A 110 4.32 -14.89 -8.04
CA PHE A 110 3.21 -14.49 -8.92
C PHE A 110 3.59 -14.42 -10.41
N TYR A 111 4.88 -14.58 -10.72
CA TYR A 111 5.43 -14.64 -12.07
C TYR A 111 5.10 -15.95 -12.80
N ILE A 112 4.80 -17.03 -12.08
CA ILE A 112 4.38 -18.30 -12.67
C ILE A 112 2.87 -18.38 -12.53
N VAL A 113 2.15 -18.28 -13.64
CA VAL A 113 0.68 -18.37 -13.73
C VAL A 113 0.21 -19.75 -13.24
N ASN A 114 0.17 -19.94 -11.91
CA ASN A 114 -0.51 -21.06 -11.28
C ASN A 114 -1.94 -20.61 -10.96
N TRP A 115 -2.94 -21.30 -11.50
CA TRP A 115 -4.36 -20.93 -11.37
C TRP A 115 -4.88 -20.82 -9.92
N ALA A 116 -4.24 -21.49 -8.96
CA ALA A 116 -4.49 -21.27 -7.52
C ALA A 116 -4.32 -19.79 -7.10
N PHE A 117 -3.67 -19.00 -7.95
CA PHE A 117 -3.58 -17.56 -7.89
C PHE A 117 -4.92 -16.85 -8.02
N ILE A 118 -5.88 -17.27 -8.84
CA ILE A 118 -7.09 -16.44 -9.11
C ILE A 118 -7.89 -16.15 -7.84
N PRO A 119 -8.24 -17.13 -6.97
CA PRO A 119 -8.89 -16.82 -5.70
C PRO A 119 -8.02 -15.96 -4.78
N THR A 120 -6.69 -16.19 -4.80
CA THR A 120 -5.72 -15.41 -4.02
C THR A 120 -5.64 -13.97 -4.53
N LEU A 121 -5.71 -13.78 -5.85
CA LEU A 121 -5.72 -12.53 -6.55
C LEU A 121 -7.03 -11.80 -6.25
N ALA A 122 -8.19 -12.44 -6.41
CA ALA A 122 -9.48 -11.88 -6.03
C ALA A 122 -9.51 -11.42 -4.57
N THR A 123 -8.99 -12.24 -3.64
CA THR A 123 -8.84 -11.86 -2.23
C THR A 123 -7.88 -10.69 -2.04
N TRP A 124 -6.75 -10.71 -2.77
CA TRP A 124 -5.75 -9.64 -2.73
C TRP A 124 -6.30 -8.32 -3.28
N ILE A 125 -7.02 -8.37 -4.39
CA ILE A 125 -7.77 -7.30 -5.05
C ILE A 125 -8.73 -6.67 -4.04
N ARG A 126 -9.57 -7.49 -3.38
CA ARG A 126 -10.53 -7.02 -2.37
C ARG A 126 -9.84 -6.32 -1.21
N SER A 127 -8.57 -6.62 -0.91
CA SER A 127 -7.84 -6.01 0.20
C SER A 127 -7.15 -4.68 -0.15
N ARG A 128 -6.77 -4.41 -1.41
CA ARG A 128 -5.90 -3.28 -1.79
C ARG A 128 -6.54 -2.27 -2.73
N VAL A 129 -6.92 -1.12 -2.18
CA VAL A 129 -7.73 -0.12 -2.88
C VAL A 129 -7.02 0.58 -4.03
N TYR A 130 -5.78 1.04 -3.84
CA TYR A 130 -5.10 1.82 -4.88
C TYR A 130 -4.48 0.93 -5.96
N THR A 131 -3.86 -0.18 -5.58
CA THR A 131 -3.22 -1.06 -6.55
C THR A 131 -4.25 -1.62 -7.53
N ILE A 132 -5.44 -2.00 -7.06
CA ILE A 132 -6.46 -2.52 -7.97
C ILE A 132 -6.93 -1.49 -8.99
N VAL A 133 -7.15 -0.26 -8.55
CA VAL A 133 -7.53 0.86 -9.40
C VAL A 133 -6.50 1.06 -10.51
N GLU A 134 -5.21 0.99 -10.18
CA GLU A 134 -4.12 1.12 -11.14
C GLU A 134 -4.04 -0.07 -12.11
N LEU A 135 -4.35 -1.29 -11.66
CA LEU A 135 -4.39 -2.48 -12.51
C LEU A 135 -5.55 -2.45 -13.49
N PHE A 136 -6.75 -2.07 -13.05
CA PHE A 136 -7.90 -1.93 -13.94
C PHE A 136 -7.66 -0.83 -14.98
N PHE A 137 -7.04 0.29 -14.59
CA PHE A 137 -6.61 1.31 -15.54
C PHE A 137 -5.64 0.75 -16.59
N LEU A 138 -4.58 0.05 -16.17
CA LEU A 138 -3.60 -0.55 -17.09
C LEU A 138 -4.22 -1.61 -18.01
N ALA A 139 -5.18 -2.39 -17.51
CA ALA A 139 -5.90 -3.40 -18.28
C ALA A 139 -6.99 -2.81 -19.18
N GLY A 140 -7.29 -1.52 -19.06
CA GLY A 140 -8.39 -0.86 -19.75
C GLY A 140 -9.77 -1.38 -19.34
N LEU A 141 -9.92 -1.84 -18.11
CA LEU A 141 -11.15 -2.44 -17.59
C LEU A 141 -11.88 -1.44 -16.71
N SER A 142 -13.21 -1.40 -16.84
CA SER A 142 -14.05 -0.63 -15.91
C SER A 142 -14.14 -1.35 -14.56
N LEU A 143 -14.02 -0.61 -13.46
CA LEU A 143 -14.15 -1.16 -12.10
C LEU A 143 -15.59 -1.58 -11.75
N VAL A 144 -16.57 -1.27 -12.61
CA VAL A 144 -17.97 -1.71 -12.46
C VAL A 144 -18.21 -3.14 -12.97
N LEU A 145 -17.24 -3.71 -13.71
CA LEU A 145 -17.34 -5.08 -14.20
C LEU A 145 -17.38 -6.06 -13.02
N THR A 146 -18.25 -7.07 -13.11
CA THR A 146 -18.29 -8.17 -12.14
C THR A 146 -17.07 -9.08 -12.28
N GLU A 147 -16.84 -9.90 -11.26
CA GLU A 147 -15.80 -10.95 -11.30
C GLU A 147 -16.01 -11.88 -12.50
N GLU A 148 -17.25 -12.26 -12.79
CA GLU A 148 -17.62 -13.09 -13.94
C GLU A 148 -17.32 -12.37 -15.27
N GLU A 149 -17.68 -11.08 -15.41
CA GLU A 149 -17.40 -10.31 -16.63
C GLU A 149 -15.91 -10.15 -16.95
N VAL A 150 -15.05 -10.16 -15.92
CA VAL A 150 -13.60 -10.11 -16.10
C VAL A 150 -13.02 -11.49 -16.35
N PHE A 151 -13.32 -12.47 -15.48
CA PHE A 151 -12.63 -13.76 -15.46
C PHE A 151 -13.25 -14.85 -16.35
N SER A 152 -14.48 -14.66 -16.84
CA SER A 152 -15.09 -15.50 -17.86
C SER A 152 -14.82 -15.00 -19.28
N ASN A 153 -14.05 -13.93 -19.45
CA ASN A 153 -13.64 -13.39 -20.74
C ASN A 153 -12.12 -13.56 -20.94
N PRO A 154 -11.66 -14.28 -21.98
CA PRO A 154 -10.23 -14.53 -22.21
C PRO A 154 -9.40 -13.25 -22.36
N SER A 155 -9.90 -12.28 -23.14
CA SER A 155 -9.18 -11.02 -23.38
C SER A 155 -9.07 -10.17 -22.12
N ARG A 156 -10.15 -9.97 -21.37
CA ARG A 156 -10.14 -9.18 -20.12
C ARG A 156 -9.26 -9.83 -19.06
N THR A 157 -9.34 -11.16 -18.91
CA THR A 157 -8.47 -11.91 -18.00
C THR A 157 -7.00 -11.74 -18.36
N ALA A 158 -6.66 -11.92 -19.64
CA ALA A 158 -5.30 -11.78 -20.12
C ALA A 158 -4.77 -10.35 -19.94
N ARG A 159 -5.57 -9.32 -20.24
CA ARG A 159 -5.24 -7.91 -19.99
C ARG A 159 -4.99 -7.63 -18.51
N PHE A 160 -5.82 -8.18 -17.62
CA PHE A 160 -5.63 -8.02 -16.18
C PHE A 160 -4.32 -8.67 -15.70
N CYS A 161 -4.01 -9.88 -16.16
CA CYS A 161 -2.74 -10.56 -15.87
C CYS A 161 -1.53 -9.78 -16.40
N ALA A 162 -1.59 -9.29 -17.63
CA ALA A 162 -0.52 -8.49 -18.24
C ALA A 162 -0.34 -7.14 -17.52
N ALA A 163 -1.43 -6.47 -17.14
CA ALA A 163 -1.41 -5.26 -16.32
C ALA A 163 -0.73 -5.49 -14.97
N TYR A 164 -0.97 -6.64 -14.34
CA TYR A 164 -0.31 -7.03 -13.10
C TYR A 164 1.21 -7.21 -13.28
N LEU A 165 1.64 -7.95 -14.30
CA LEU A 165 3.06 -8.13 -14.63
C LEU A 165 3.73 -6.79 -14.94
N GLN A 166 3.07 -5.93 -15.71
CA GLN A 166 3.55 -4.58 -16.00
C GLN A 166 3.71 -3.75 -14.73
N TYR A 167 2.70 -3.76 -13.84
CA TYR A 167 2.74 -3.01 -12.60
C TYR A 167 3.88 -3.50 -11.68
N LEU A 168 4.11 -4.81 -11.61
CA LEU A 168 5.24 -5.40 -10.88
C LEU A 168 6.58 -4.94 -11.47
N HIS A 169 6.75 -5.05 -12.78
CA HIS A 169 7.96 -4.61 -13.47
C HIS A 169 8.23 -3.14 -13.18
N ARG A 170 7.24 -2.27 -13.42
CA ARG A 170 7.31 -0.82 -13.18
C ARG A 170 7.60 -0.48 -11.72
N SER A 171 7.04 -1.23 -10.78
CA SER A 171 7.32 -1.06 -9.35
C SER A 171 8.77 -1.42 -9.03
N ARG A 172 9.28 -2.52 -9.57
CA ARG A 172 10.66 -2.97 -9.35
C ARG A 172 11.69 -2.00 -9.94
N THR A 173 11.45 -1.50 -11.15
CA THR A 173 12.40 -0.64 -11.86
C THR A 173 12.25 0.84 -11.51
N GLY A 174 11.02 1.34 -11.37
CA GLY A 174 10.74 2.77 -11.20
C GLY A 174 10.64 3.23 -9.74
N LEU A 175 10.12 2.41 -8.83
CA LEU A 175 9.79 2.89 -7.48
C LEU A 175 11.04 3.28 -6.68
N ARG A 176 12.16 2.61 -6.91
CA ARG A 176 13.44 2.94 -6.26
C ARG A 176 13.87 4.39 -6.50
N ALA A 177 13.61 4.94 -7.68
CA ALA A 177 13.92 6.32 -8.01
C ALA A 177 13.07 7.34 -7.24
N LEU A 178 11.88 6.94 -6.76
CA LEU A 178 11.02 7.75 -5.90
C LEU A 178 11.40 7.62 -4.42
N LEU A 179 11.74 6.40 -4.00
CA LEU A 179 12.09 6.11 -2.60
C LEU A 179 13.47 6.64 -2.22
N ARG A 180 14.49 6.44 -3.07
CA ARG A 180 15.89 6.77 -2.72
C ARG A 180 16.08 8.24 -2.31
N PRO A 181 15.49 9.25 -2.98
CA PRO A 181 15.61 10.64 -2.53
C PRO A 181 14.94 10.92 -1.17
N ALA A 182 13.95 10.13 -0.79
CA ALA A 182 13.24 10.23 0.49
C ALA A 182 13.99 9.51 1.62
N MET A 183 14.91 8.60 1.31
CA MET A 183 15.79 7.97 2.29
C MET A 183 16.85 8.96 2.78
N LYS A 184 16.89 9.23 4.08
CA LYS A 184 17.88 10.08 4.74
C LYS A 184 18.36 9.42 6.02
N ASP A 185 19.67 9.22 6.13
CA ASP A 185 20.32 8.62 7.30
C ASP A 185 19.73 7.26 7.69
N GLY A 186 19.35 6.46 6.68
CA GLY A 186 18.71 5.15 6.88
C GLY A 186 17.19 5.20 7.11
N PHE A 187 16.60 6.39 7.24
CA PHE A 187 15.17 6.58 7.48
C PHE A 187 14.41 7.04 6.24
N LEU A 188 13.14 6.63 6.14
CA LEU A 188 12.22 7.18 5.17
C LEU A 188 11.68 8.52 5.69
N ALA A 189 12.14 9.63 5.12
CA ALA A 189 11.80 11.01 5.51
C ALA A 189 11.41 11.87 4.29
N PRO A 190 10.25 11.57 3.65
CA PRO A 190 9.84 12.22 2.42
C PRO A 190 9.44 13.68 2.64
N MET A 191 9.87 14.54 1.71
CA MET A 191 9.41 15.92 1.61
C MET A 191 8.10 16.02 0.83
N LYS A 192 7.38 17.13 0.99
CA LYS A 192 6.12 17.41 0.29
C LYS A 192 6.20 17.16 -1.22
N ASN A 193 7.21 17.70 -1.90
CA ASN A 193 7.41 17.50 -3.34
C ASN A 193 7.70 16.03 -3.71
N GLN A 194 8.40 15.27 -2.86
CA GLN A 194 8.65 13.84 -3.07
C GLN A 194 7.36 13.03 -2.94
N ARG A 195 6.49 13.39 -1.98
CA ARG A 195 5.14 12.82 -1.83
C ARG A 195 4.30 13.10 -3.08
N LEU A 196 4.32 14.33 -3.59
CA LEU A 196 3.62 14.71 -4.83
C LEU A 196 4.14 13.95 -6.06
N ARG A 197 5.46 13.73 -6.19
CA ARG A 197 6.03 12.92 -7.26
C ARG A 197 5.55 11.47 -7.26
N TYR A 198 5.26 10.90 -6.08
CA TYR A 198 4.65 9.57 -6.01
C TYR A 198 3.21 9.58 -6.54
N ILE A 199 2.45 10.64 -6.27
CA ILE A 199 1.12 10.81 -6.89
C ILE A 199 1.26 10.86 -8.41
N ASP A 200 2.22 11.61 -8.93
CA ASP A 200 2.47 11.67 -10.38
C ASP A 200 2.82 10.31 -10.99
N TRP A 201 3.47 9.43 -10.22
CA TRP A 201 3.75 8.06 -10.63
C TRP A 201 2.50 7.17 -10.72
N LEU A 202 1.47 7.39 -9.90
CA LEU A 202 0.18 6.71 -10.09
C LEU A 202 -0.47 7.17 -11.40
N TYR A 203 -1.35 6.40 -12.01
CA TYR A 203 -2.06 6.80 -13.21
C TYR A 203 -3.35 7.55 -12.87
N VAL A 204 -4.15 7.02 -11.93
CA VAL A 204 -5.51 7.53 -11.69
C VAL A 204 -5.88 7.65 -10.21
N TYR A 205 -5.30 6.86 -9.32
CA TYR A 205 -5.72 6.83 -7.93
C TYR A 205 -5.50 8.20 -7.26
N THR A 206 -6.55 8.74 -6.62
CA THR A 206 -6.54 10.03 -5.90
C THR A 206 -6.10 11.25 -6.72
N LYS A 207 -6.28 11.18 -8.04
CA LYS A 207 -6.02 12.27 -8.97
C LYS A 207 -7.31 12.92 -9.44
N ASP A 208 -7.21 14.20 -9.77
CA ASP A 208 -8.33 14.95 -10.31
C ASP A 208 -8.56 14.62 -11.80
N ARG A 209 -7.47 14.56 -12.56
CA ARG A 209 -7.45 14.27 -14.00
C ARG A 209 -6.32 13.31 -14.33
N ALA A 210 -6.57 12.42 -15.28
CA ALA A 210 -5.55 11.52 -15.85
C ALA A 210 -4.96 12.18 -17.11
N ARG A 211 -3.64 12.05 -17.31
CA ARG A 211 -3.01 12.33 -18.61
C ARG A 211 -3.00 11.03 -19.39
N LEU A 212 -3.58 11.04 -20.59
CA LEU A 212 -3.78 9.84 -21.39
C LEU A 212 -3.11 10.02 -22.75
N PRO A 213 -2.54 8.95 -23.35
CA PRO A 213 -2.22 8.95 -24.77
C PRO A 213 -3.45 9.30 -25.61
N SER A 214 -3.28 10.03 -26.71
CA SER A 214 -4.41 10.49 -27.54
C SER A 214 -5.32 9.35 -27.99
N ARG A 215 -4.73 8.18 -28.29
CA ARG A 215 -5.45 6.96 -28.62
C ARG A 215 -6.38 6.48 -27.50
N MET A 216 -5.89 6.45 -26.26
CA MET A 216 -6.69 6.07 -25.08
C MET A 216 -7.73 7.13 -24.72
N ALA A 217 -7.40 8.41 -24.88
CA ALA A 217 -8.33 9.51 -24.62
C ALA A 217 -9.56 9.44 -25.56
N THR A 218 -9.34 9.07 -26.82
CA THR A 218 -10.43 8.84 -27.79
C THR A 218 -11.36 7.71 -27.31
N LEU A 219 -10.80 6.60 -26.80
CA LEU A 219 -11.60 5.52 -26.23
C LEU A 219 -12.40 5.96 -24.99
N VAL A 220 -11.83 6.83 -24.14
CA VAL A 220 -12.57 7.40 -23.01
C VAL A 220 -13.75 8.22 -23.49
N ASP A 221 -13.54 9.08 -24.48
CA ASP A 221 -14.58 9.96 -25.00
C ASP A 221 -15.71 9.15 -25.65
N ASP A 222 -15.36 8.16 -26.48
CA ASP A 222 -16.31 7.21 -27.06
C ASP A 222 -17.08 6.46 -25.97
N TYR A 223 -16.39 5.94 -24.95
CA TYR A 223 -17.03 5.22 -23.85
C TYR A 223 -18.02 6.11 -23.08
N VAL A 224 -17.63 7.35 -22.78
CA VAL A 224 -18.49 8.30 -22.06
C VAL A 224 -19.72 8.62 -22.89
N ALA A 225 -19.56 8.92 -24.18
CA ALA A 225 -20.68 9.21 -25.07
C ALA A 225 -21.65 8.02 -25.19
N THR A 226 -21.13 6.79 -25.39
CA THR A 226 -21.95 5.57 -25.43
C THR A 226 -22.68 5.34 -24.11
N VAL A 227 -22.03 5.55 -22.97
CA VAL A 227 -22.68 5.42 -21.66
C VAL A 227 -23.76 6.48 -21.45
N GLU A 228 -23.56 7.71 -21.90
CA GLU A 228 -24.57 8.77 -21.83
C GLU A 228 -25.82 8.41 -22.66
N GLU A 229 -25.64 7.87 -23.86
CA GLU A 229 -26.74 7.37 -24.70
C GLU A 229 -27.50 6.23 -23.99
N LEU A 230 -26.78 5.22 -23.49
CA LEU A 230 -27.36 4.07 -22.79
C LEU A 230 -27.99 4.43 -21.45
N SER A 231 -27.60 5.56 -20.84
CA SER A 231 -28.20 6.06 -19.59
C SER A 231 -29.65 6.53 -19.79
N SER A 232 -30.09 6.73 -21.04
CA SER A 232 -31.49 7.01 -21.38
C SER A 232 -32.39 5.77 -21.33
N LEU A 233 -31.81 4.57 -21.40
CA LEU A 233 -32.54 3.31 -21.32
C LEU A 233 -32.93 2.99 -19.87
N PRO A 234 -34.04 2.28 -19.62
CA PRO A 234 -34.38 1.84 -18.27
C PRO A 234 -33.29 0.96 -17.65
N HIS A 235 -32.81 -0.02 -18.42
CA HIS A 235 -31.73 -0.94 -18.07
C HIS A 235 -31.01 -1.41 -19.34
N TRP A 236 -29.75 -1.79 -19.21
CA TRP A 236 -28.99 -2.40 -20.31
C TRP A 236 -27.93 -3.37 -19.77
N ILE A 237 -27.62 -4.42 -20.55
CA ILE A 237 -26.69 -5.48 -20.18
C ILE A 237 -25.33 -5.21 -20.84
N ARG A 238 -24.28 -5.09 -20.02
CA ARG A 238 -22.94 -4.70 -20.50
C ARG A 238 -22.34 -5.68 -21.50
N VAL A 239 -22.56 -6.99 -21.32
CA VAL A 239 -21.99 -8.01 -22.20
C VAL A 239 -22.66 -8.07 -23.58
N ASP A 240 -23.93 -7.69 -23.66
CA ASP A 240 -24.70 -7.71 -24.91
C ASP A 240 -24.54 -6.41 -25.71
N THR A 241 -23.93 -5.40 -25.11
CA THR A 241 -23.75 -4.07 -25.70
C THR A 241 -22.49 -4.01 -26.56
N THR A 242 -22.63 -4.38 -27.83
CA THR A 242 -21.51 -4.46 -28.79
C THR A 242 -20.83 -3.13 -29.09
N SER A 243 -21.52 -1.99 -28.89
CA SER A 243 -20.98 -0.64 -29.08
C SER A 243 -20.10 -0.16 -27.92
N LEU A 244 -20.11 -0.85 -26.77
CA LEU A 244 -19.35 -0.44 -25.60
C LEU A 244 -17.99 -1.15 -25.57
N HIS A 245 -16.95 -0.44 -26.01
CA HIS A 245 -15.59 -0.94 -26.01
C HIS A 245 -14.83 -0.62 -24.72
N ASP A 246 -13.96 -1.53 -24.30
CA ASP A 246 -13.06 -1.32 -23.17
C ASP A 246 -12.00 -0.25 -23.51
N VAL A 247 -11.69 0.63 -22.55
CA VAL A 247 -10.73 1.74 -22.70
C VAL A 247 -9.30 1.25 -22.51
N PHE A 248 -8.82 0.42 -23.43
CA PHE A 248 -7.52 -0.24 -23.35
C PHE A 248 -6.43 0.50 -24.13
N GLU A 249 -5.21 0.52 -23.60
CA GLU A 249 -4.03 1.07 -24.27
C GLU A 249 -2.83 0.12 -24.10
N PRO A 250 -2.50 -0.69 -25.13
CA PRO A 250 -1.48 -1.73 -25.00
C PRO A 250 -0.07 -1.19 -24.75
N SER A 251 0.23 0.05 -25.15
CA SER A 251 1.54 0.66 -24.88
C SER A 251 1.84 0.79 -23.40
N LEU A 252 0.79 0.90 -22.56
CA LEU A 252 0.94 0.98 -21.11
C LEU A 252 1.36 -0.35 -20.48
N ILE A 253 1.14 -1.48 -21.17
CA ILE A 253 1.53 -2.84 -20.76
C ILE A 253 2.56 -3.48 -21.71
N SER A 254 3.29 -2.66 -22.46
CA SER A 254 4.24 -3.10 -23.50
C SER A 254 5.29 -4.07 -22.95
N THR A 255 5.81 -3.86 -21.74
CA THR A 255 6.80 -4.77 -21.15
C THR A 255 6.24 -6.17 -20.94
N ALA A 256 4.98 -6.29 -20.51
CA ALA A 256 4.33 -7.59 -20.35
C ALA A 256 4.07 -8.26 -21.72
N LEU A 257 3.77 -7.48 -22.75
CA LEU A 257 3.60 -7.97 -24.12
C LEU A 257 4.93 -8.38 -24.79
N SER A 258 6.06 -7.85 -24.34
CA SER A 258 7.40 -8.22 -24.84
C SER A 258 8.00 -9.48 -24.20
N LEU A 259 7.31 -10.12 -23.24
CA LEU A 259 7.79 -11.38 -22.65
C LEU A 259 7.64 -12.54 -23.65
N GLU A 260 8.53 -13.54 -23.56
CA GLU A 260 8.51 -14.73 -24.43
C GLU A 260 7.18 -15.49 -24.33
N HIS A 261 6.62 -15.60 -23.12
CA HIS A 261 5.33 -16.24 -22.86
C HIS A 261 4.25 -15.20 -22.52
N ASN A 262 4.14 -14.15 -23.34
CA ASN A 262 3.10 -13.14 -23.18
C ASN A 262 1.70 -13.69 -23.55
N LEU A 263 0.66 -12.93 -23.20
CA LEU A 263 -0.75 -13.30 -23.43
C LEU A 263 -1.40 -12.49 -24.57
N GLY A 264 -0.60 -11.94 -25.49
CA GLY A 264 -1.09 -11.07 -26.56
C GLY A 264 -2.14 -11.74 -27.44
N HIS A 265 -1.98 -13.02 -27.74
CA HIS A 265 -2.94 -13.80 -28.52
C HIS A 265 -4.31 -13.95 -27.82
N LEU A 266 -4.36 -14.06 -26.49
CA LEU A 266 -5.63 -14.02 -25.75
C LEU A 266 -6.23 -12.62 -25.68
N ILE A 267 -5.40 -11.57 -25.64
CA ILE A 267 -5.86 -10.17 -25.57
C ILE A 267 -6.52 -9.75 -26.89
N PHE A 268 -5.84 -9.97 -28.00
CA PHE A 268 -6.23 -9.47 -29.31
C PHE A 268 -6.92 -10.51 -30.20
N GLY A 269 -6.79 -11.79 -29.87
CA GLY A 269 -7.04 -12.90 -30.79
C GLY A 269 -5.83 -13.16 -31.69
N ASP A 270 -5.65 -14.41 -32.11
CA ASP A 270 -4.46 -14.85 -32.88
C ASP A 270 -4.23 -14.01 -34.14
N VAL A 271 -5.29 -13.75 -34.91
CA VAL A 271 -5.21 -13.04 -36.20
C VAL A 271 -4.72 -11.61 -35.99
N LEU A 272 -5.36 -10.85 -35.11
CA LEU A 272 -4.98 -9.46 -34.85
C LEU A 272 -3.63 -9.38 -34.15
N TRP A 273 -3.30 -10.33 -33.26
CA TRP A 273 -2.00 -10.38 -32.61
C TRP A 273 -0.85 -10.51 -33.60
N VAL A 274 -0.97 -11.42 -34.58
CA VAL A 274 0.02 -11.56 -35.66
C VAL A 274 0.09 -10.32 -36.54
N GLN A 275 -1.04 -9.71 -36.88
CA GLN A 275 -1.08 -8.45 -37.64
C GLN A 275 -0.36 -7.30 -36.92
N LEU A 276 -0.41 -7.28 -35.59
CA LEU A 276 0.27 -6.32 -34.74
C LEU A 276 1.76 -6.65 -34.50
N GLY A 277 2.31 -7.65 -35.21
CA GLY A 277 3.71 -8.08 -35.10
C GLY A 277 3.98 -9.07 -33.97
N GLY A 278 2.92 -9.58 -33.34
CA GLY A 278 3.00 -10.60 -32.30
C GLY A 278 3.31 -11.99 -32.85
N VAL A 279 3.81 -12.86 -31.97
CA VAL A 279 4.05 -14.28 -32.27
C VAL A 279 3.14 -15.12 -31.37
N VAL A 280 2.40 -16.07 -31.95
CA VAL A 280 1.61 -17.05 -31.21
C VAL A 280 2.52 -18.20 -30.81
N SER A 281 2.59 -18.51 -29.51
CA SER A 281 3.38 -19.63 -29.01
C SER A 281 2.83 -20.96 -29.54
N ARG A 282 3.73 -21.88 -29.95
CA ARG A 282 3.35 -23.25 -30.35
C ARG A 282 2.86 -24.08 -29.16
N THR A 283 3.34 -23.78 -27.97
CA THR A 283 2.91 -24.42 -26.74
C THR A 283 1.91 -23.49 -26.06
N PRO A 284 0.62 -23.85 -26.00
CA PRO A 284 -0.38 -23.01 -25.37
C PRO A 284 -0.06 -22.85 -23.88
N ASP A 285 -0.20 -21.63 -23.39
CA ASP A 285 -0.07 -21.36 -21.96
C ASP A 285 -1.28 -21.95 -21.20
N LYS A 286 -1.14 -22.06 -19.88
CA LYS A 286 -2.17 -22.66 -19.02
C LYS A 286 -3.51 -21.93 -19.06
N LEU A 287 -3.52 -20.62 -19.28
CA LEU A 287 -4.74 -19.82 -19.38
C LEU A 287 -5.45 -20.08 -20.70
N THR A 288 -4.70 -20.22 -21.80
CA THR A 288 -5.25 -20.64 -23.10
C THR A 288 -5.90 -22.02 -23.01
N LEU A 289 -5.19 -23.01 -22.45
CA LEU A 289 -5.72 -24.36 -22.26
C LEU A 289 -7.01 -24.39 -21.42
N LEU A 290 -7.10 -23.51 -20.43
CA LEU A 290 -8.29 -23.38 -19.59
C LEU A 290 -9.49 -22.85 -20.38
N PHE A 291 -9.34 -21.74 -21.12
CA PHE A 291 -10.45 -21.19 -21.90
C PHE A 291 -10.87 -22.13 -23.03
N GLN A 292 -9.92 -22.85 -23.63
CA GLN A 292 -10.20 -23.91 -24.59
C GLN A 292 -11.01 -25.05 -23.97
N SER A 293 -10.64 -25.53 -22.77
CA SER A 293 -11.37 -26.62 -22.11
C SER A 293 -12.78 -26.22 -21.65
N GLN A 294 -13.00 -24.93 -21.41
CA GLN A 294 -14.32 -24.38 -21.11
C GLN A 294 -15.13 -24.03 -22.36
N GLY A 295 -14.55 -24.13 -23.57
CA GLY A 295 -15.21 -23.75 -24.82
C GLY A 295 -15.58 -22.26 -24.90
N VAL A 296 -14.88 -21.41 -24.15
CA VAL A 296 -15.24 -20.00 -24.02
C VAL A 296 -14.72 -19.24 -25.23
N VAL A 297 -15.63 -18.92 -26.14
CA VAL A 297 -15.42 -17.97 -27.23
C VAL A 297 -16.21 -16.71 -26.89
N GLN A 298 -15.51 -15.64 -26.54
CA GLN A 298 -16.11 -14.37 -26.12
C GLN A 298 -15.51 -13.22 -26.93
N PRO A 299 -16.27 -12.13 -27.17
CA PRO A 299 -15.73 -10.93 -27.80
C PRO A 299 -14.60 -10.35 -26.95
N THR A 300 -13.61 -9.72 -27.59
CA THR A 300 -12.48 -9.10 -26.89
C THR A 300 -12.86 -7.80 -26.18
N PHE A 301 -14.01 -7.21 -26.54
CA PHE A 301 -14.45 -5.86 -26.19
C PHE A 301 -13.48 -4.75 -26.62
N LEU A 302 -12.54 -5.06 -27.53
CA LEU A 302 -11.59 -4.10 -28.07
C LEU A 302 -12.16 -3.40 -29.30
N LYS A 303 -11.95 -2.09 -29.43
CA LYS A 303 -12.33 -1.33 -30.63
C LYS A 303 -11.56 -1.84 -31.86
N PRO A 304 -12.24 -2.29 -32.94
CA PRO A 304 -11.57 -2.77 -34.15
C PRO A 304 -10.67 -1.70 -34.79
N ASN A 305 -9.55 -2.11 -35.38
CA ASN A 305 -8.61 -1.26 -36.12
C ASN A 305 -8.02 -0.07 -35.33
N HIS A 306 -8.12 -0.07 -33.99
CA HIS A 306 -7.67 1.05 -33.16
C HIS A 306 -6.21 0.93 -32.70
N TYR A 307 -5.66 -0.29 -32.69
CA TYR A 307 -4.41 -0.62 -31.99
C TYR A 307 -3.16 -0.71 -32.88
N ASN A 308 -3.20 -0.16 -34.09
CA ASN A 308 -2.05 -0.12 -35.00
C ASN A 308 -1.45 1.31 -35.00
N PRO A 309 -0.17 1.51 -34.63
CA PRO A 309 0.82 0.52 -34.19
C PRO A 309 0.54 -0.03 -32.78
N LEU A 310 1.01 -1.24 -32.46
CA LEU A 310 0.79 -1.87 -31.15
C LEU A 310 1.29 -0.98 -30.00
N SER A 311 2.50 -0.44 -30.14
CA SER A 311 3.12 0.46 -29.16
C SER A 311 3.25 1.86 -29.74
N LEU A 312 2.88 2.85 -28.93
CA LEU A 312 3.13 4.28 -29.18
C LEU A 312 4.55 4.65 -28.77
N ASP A 313 5.07 5.73 -29.34
CA ASP A 313 6.40 6.24 -28.99
C ASP A 313 6.43 6.82 -27.56
N ALA A 314 7.61 6.81 -26.94
CA ALA A 314 7.78 7.29 -25.56
C ALA A 314 7.30 8.75 -25.36
N ASN A 315 7.43 9.60 -26.39
CA ASN A 315 6.94 10.97 -26.37
C ASN A 315 5.41 11.04 -26.31
N GLU A 316 4.71 10.14 -27.00
CA GLU A 316 3.24 10.03 -26.98
C GLU A 316 2.70 9.46 -25.66
N LEU A 317 3.55 8.84 -24.84
CA LEU A 317 3.18 8.32 -23.53
C LEU A 317 3.49 9.29 -22.38
N THR A 318 4.42 10.23 -22.58
CA THR A 318 4.97 11.05 -21.48
C THR A 318 4.86 12.56 -21.69
N SER A 319 4.43 13.02 -22.87
CA SER A 319 4.33 14.45 -23.17
C SER A 319 3.47 15.22 -22.15
N GLN A 320 3.87 16.45 -21.86
CA GLN A 320 3.03 17.36 -21.06
C GLN A 320 1.78 17.82 -21.81
N SER A 321 1.79 17.75 -23.15
CA SER A 321 0.66 18.10 -24.02
C SER A 321 -0.42 17.03 -24.10
N LEU A 322 -0.25 15.90 -23.41
CA LEU A 322 -1.22 14.81 -23.46
C LEU A 322 -2.61 15.25 -23.00
N PRO A 323 -3.68 14.79 -23.69
CA PRO A 323 -5.03 15.10 -23.31
C PRO A 323 -5.30 14.67 -21.88
N ARG A 324 -6.05 15.53 -21.17
CA ARG A 324 -6.46 15.28 -19.80
C ARG A 324 -7.93 14.93 -19.74
N ARG A 325 -8.26 13.82 -19.08
CA ARG A 325 -9.66 13.40 -18.85
C ARG A 325 -9.99 13.37 -17.37
N THR A 326 -11.26 13.59 -17.09
CA THR A 326 -11.80 13.58 -15.73
C THR A 326 -11.63 12.21 -15.12
N ILE A 327 -11.24 12.15 -13.84
CA ILE A 327 -11.28 10.92 -13.07
C ILE A 327 -12.53 10.95 -12.21
N TYR A 328 -13.42 9.99 -12.41
CA TYR A 328 -14.59 9.77 -11.60
C TYR A 328 -14.21 9.11 -10.28
N THR A 329 -14.84 9.55 -9.19
CA THR A 329 -14.61 9.03 -7.84
C THR A 329 -15.90 8.42 -7.33
N TYR A 330 -15.82 7.20 -6.82
CA TYR A 330 -16.96 6.49 -6.27
C TYR A 330 -16.65 5.98 -4.86
N ARG A 331 -17.70 5.75 -4.06
CA ARG A 331 -17.58 5.06 -2.80
C ARG A 331 -18.63 3.96 -2.68
N ASP A 332 -18.13 2.80 -2.29
CA ASP A 332 -18.89 1.68 -1.76
C ASP A 332 -18.27 1.33 -0.39
N VAL A 333 -17.91 0.08 -0.11
CA VAL A 333 -17.07 -0.27 1.06
C VAL A 333 -15.71 0.44 1.01
N LYS A 334 -15.22 0.71 -0.21
CA LYS A 334 -13.92 1.32 -0.48
C LYS A 334 -14.06 2.44 -1.52
N GLN A 335 -13.04 3.29 -1.58
CA GLN A 335 -12.95 4.38 -2.55
C GLN A 335 -12.44 3.85 -3.89
N MET A 336 -13.11 4.22 -4.98
CA MET A 336 -12.73 3.83 -6.34
C MET A 336 -12.48 5.08 -7.19
N TRP A 337 -11.51 4.98 -8.09
CA TRP A 337 -11.13 6.04 -9.02
C TRP A 337 -11.06 5.43 -10.42
N SER A 338 -11.77 6.02 -11.38
CA SER A 338 -11.83 5.50 -12.75
C SER A 338 -11.83 6.62 -13.77
N ILE A 339 -11.32 6.36 -14.97
CA ILE A 339 -11.49 7.24 -16.14
C ILE A 339 -12.81 7.02 -16.86
N THR A 340 -13.54 5.95 -16.51
CA THR A 340 -14.88 5.63 -17.03
C THR A 340 -15.97 5.90 -15.99
N PRO A 341 -17.15 6.41 -16.38
CA PRO A 341 -18.28 6.57 -15.49
C PRO A 341 -18.95 5.21 -15.15
N PHE A 342 -19.64 5.12 -14.01
CA PHE A 342 -20.43 3.95 -13.62
C PHE A 342 -21.92 4.31 -13.67
N PRO A 343 -22.63 3.96 -14.75
CA PRO A 343 -24.05 4.26 -14.88
C PRO A 343 -24.89 3.27 -14.06
N GLY A 344 -25.75 3.80 -13.19
CA GLY A 344 -26.55 3.01 -12.25
C GLY A 344 -27.59 2.09 -12.88
N ASN A 345 -27.90 2.28 -14.17
CA ASN A 345 -28.82 1.44 -14.94
C ASN A 345 -28.12 0.29 -15.69
N SER A 346 -26.79 0.15 -15.57
CA SER A 346 -26.04 -0.93 -16.23
C SER A 346 -26.01 -2.21 -15.40
N GLN A 347 -26.29 -3.34 -16.06
CA GLN A 347 -26.33 -4.66 -15.46
C GLN A 347 -25.20 -5.55 -15.98
N GLY A 348 -24.70 -6.45 -15.12
CA GLY A 348 -23.75 -7.50 -15.50
C GLY A 348 -24.45 -8.71 -16.12
N ILE A 349 -23.72 -9.81 -16.33
CA ILE A 349 -24.20 -11.07 -16.93
C ILE A 349 -25.39 -11.67 -16.15
N ARG A 350 -25.47 -11.45 -14.84
CA ARG A 350 -26.54 -11.94 -13.99
C ARG A 350 -27.24 -10.77 -13.31
N ASP A 351 -28.58 -10.84 -13.30
CA ASP A 351 -29.46 -9.90 -12.62
C ASP A 351 -29.30 -10.08 -11.09
N ILE A 352 -28.20 -9.56 -10.54
CA ILE A 352 -27.98 -9.57 -9.10
C ILE A 352 -28.82 -8.44 -8.52
N LYS A 353 -30.05 -8.79 -8.13
CA LYS A 353 -31.07 -7.88 -7.58
C LYS A 353 -30.64 -7.08 -6.34
N ASP A 354 -29.45 -7.31 -5.79
CA ASP A 354 -28.99 -6.75 -4.51
C ASP A 354 -27.61 -6.05 -4.54
N THR A 355 -27.00 -5.79 -5.69
CA THR A 355 -25.74 -5.00 -5.65
C THR A 355 -26.06 -3.52 -5.52
N THR A 356 -25.86 -2.96 -4.32
CA THR A 356 -25.82 -1.51 -4.11
C THR A 356 -24.77 -0.91 -5.02
N PHE A 357 -25.19 -0.08 -5.96
CA PHE A 357 -24.30 0.57 -6.89
C PHE A 357 -23.42 1.59 -6.14
N PRO A 358 -22.11 1.68 -6.45
CA PRO A 358 -21.25 2.67 -5.83
C PRO A 358 -21.77 4.09 -6.09
N TYR A 359 -21.86 4.91 -5.04
CA TYR A 359 -22.30 6.29 -5.21
C TYR A 359 -21.15 7.17 -5.69
N ARG A 360 -21.43 8.08 -6.63
CA ARG A 360 -20.45 9.01 -7.18
C ARG A 360 -20.19 10.14 -6.16
N ILE A 361 -18.92 10.42 -5.90
CA ILE A 361 -18.48 11.50 -5.00
C ILE A 361 -18.05 12.69 -5.85
N GLU A 362 -18.60 13.86 -5.55
CA GLU A 362 -18.34 15.10 -6.29
C GLU A 362 -18.04 16.29 -5.36
N GLY A 363 -17.82 17.47 -5.95
CA GLY A 363 -17.65 18.72 -5.21
C GLY A 363 -16.50 18.72 -4.19
N ASP A 364 -16.74 19.36 -3.05
CA ASP A 364 -15.75 19.51 -1.99
C ASP A 364 -15.39 18.18 -1.31
N GLU A 365 -16.33 17.23 -1.22
CA GLU A 365 -16.01 15.90 -0.70
C GLU A 365 -14.92 15.24 -1.55
N ARG A 366 -15.09 15.23 -2.88
CA ARG A 366 -14.09 14.67 -3.81
C ARG A 366 -12.77 15.43 -3.71
N LYS A 367 -12.82 16.76 -3.67
CA LYS A 367 -11.63 17.62 -3.56
C LYS A 367 -10.79 17.28 -2.33
N HIS A 368 -11.43 17.03 -1.19
CA HIS A 368 -10.76 16.64 0.05
C HIS A 368 -10.13 15.24 0.00
N MET A 369 -10.54 14.39 -0.95
CA MET A 369 -9.98 13.06 -1.16
C MET A 369 -8.79 13.04 -2.12
N LEU A 370 -8.52 14.13 -2.84
CA LEU A 370 -7.37 14.22 -3.75
C LEU A 370 -6.06 14.17 -2.96
N SER A 371 -5.08 13.39 -3.45
CA SER A 371 -3.79 13.31 -2.76
C SER A 371 -3.03 14.63 -2.80
N SER A 372 -3.23 15.47 -3.83
CA SER A 372 -2.70 16.84 -3.83
C SER A 372 -3.28 17.64 -2.67
N TYR A 373 -4.60 17.60 -2.46
CA TYR A 373 -5.21 18.26 -1.30
C TYR A 373 -4.66 17.70 0.02
N ILE A 374 -4.60 16.38 0.16
CA ILE A 374 -4.08 15.71 1.37
C ILE A 374 -2.64 16.16 1.66
N VAL A 375 -1.75 16.11 0.66
CA VAL A 375 -0.32 16.43 0.83
C VAL A 375 -0.10 17.93 1.00
N GLU A 376 -0.88 18.78 0.34
CA GLU A 376 -0.64 20.23 0.32
C GLU A 376 -1.40 21.00 1.39
N LYS A 377 -2.63 20.60 1.66
CA LYS A 377 -3.60 21.31 2.50
C LYS A 377 -3.90 20.55 3.78
N THR A 378 -3.33 19.36 3.97
CA THR A 378 -3.44 18.61 5.22
C THR A 378 -2.05 18.16 5.68
N ARG A 379 -1.98 17.63 6.90
CA ARG A 379 -0.79 16.90 7.39
C ARG A 379 -1.02 15.40 7.47
N ARG A 380 -2.13 14.95 6.89
CA ARG A 380 -2.46 13.54 6.83
C ARG A 380 -1.51 12.85 5.87
N VAL A 381 -1.39 11.55 6.08
CA VAL A 381 -0.63 10.68 5.20
C VAL A 381 -1.50 10.32 3.99
N ALA A 382 -0.94 10.42 2.79
CA ALA A 382 -1.56 9.85 1.60
C ALA A 382 -1.32 8.33 1.60
N ILE A 383 -2.00 7.56 0.76
CA ILE A 383 -1.71 6.12 0.65
C ILE A 383 -0.52 5.95 -0.30
N GLY A 384 0.54 5.26 0.14
CA GLY A 384 1.70 4.97 -0.70
C GLY A 384 2.94 4.49 0.06
N PRO A 385 3.99 4.07 -0.66
CA PRO A 385 5.24 3.56 -0.10
C PRO A 385 6.08 4.64 0.55
N LEU A 386 5.81 5.92 0.28
CA LEU A 386 6.39 7.04 1.01
C LEU A 386 5.67 7.32 2.33
N GLU A 387 4.53 6.71 2.62
CA GLU A 387 3.60 7.16 3.66
C GLU A 387 3.29 6.07 4.69
N TYR A 388 4.31 5.26 5.01
CA TYR A 388 4.18 4.19 5.98
C TYR A 388 4.27 4.67 7.44
N CYS A 389 3.82 3.82 8.36
CA CYS A 389 3.92 4.09 9.78
C CYS A 389 5.38 4.26 10.22
N GLY A 390 5.62 5.18 11.14
CA GLY A 390 6.95 5.36 11.73
C GLY A 390 7.98 6.05 10.84
N ASN A 391 7.57 6.63 9.71
CA ASN A 391 8.43 7.52 8.93
C ASN A 391 9.10 8.57 9.82
N ALA A 392 10.38 8.81 9.54
CA ALA A 392 11.09 9.96 10.06
C ALA A 392 10.56 11.24 9.42
N HIS A 393 10.87 12.37 10.03
CA HIS A 393 10.52 13.67 9.47
C HIS A 393 11.67 14.65 9.59
N ARG A 394 11.54 15.75 8.85
CA ARG A 394 12.56 16.79 8.78
C ARG A 394 12.15 17.97 9.63
N VAL A 395 13.08 18.46 10.45
CA VAL A 395 12.91 19.63 11.31
C VAL A 395 13.96 20.67 10.92
N SER A 396 13.52 21.87 10.59
CA SER A 396 14.42 22.99 10.32
C SER A 396 14.96 23.57 11.63
N ILE A 397 16.27 23.73 11.72
CA ILE A 397 17.01 24.28 12.87
C ILE A 397 17.94 25.36 12.32
N GLY A 398 17.54 26.63 12.46
CA GLY A 398 18.20 27.73 11.76
C GLY A 398 18.18 27.52 10.24
N ALA A 399 19.36 27.58 9.61
CA ALA A 399 19.56 27.30 8.19
C ALA A 399 19.66 25.79 7.86
N SER A 400 19.79 24.94 8.88
CA SER A 400 19.99 23.50 8.72
C SER A 400 18.67 22.74 8.78
N THR A 401 18.65 21.55 8.18
CA THR A 401 17.54 20.60 8.30
C THR A 401 18.05 19.31 8.89
N VAL A 402 17.45 18.87 10.00
CA VAL A 402 17.79 17.63 10.69
C VAL A 402 16.69 16.60 10.47
N VAL A 403 17.08 15.34 10.29
CA VAL A 403 16.16 14.21 10.21
C VAL A 403 15.98 13.64 11.60
N VAL A 404 14.72 13.52 12.03
CA VAL A 404 14.38 12.96 13.33
C VAL A 404 13.55 11.70 13.15
N PRO A 405 13.86 10.59 13.85
CA PRO A 405 13.22 9.31 13.57
C PRO A 405 11.77 9.24 14.05
N CYS A 406 11.35 10.13 14.95
CA CYS A 406 9.98 10.16 15.45
C CYS A 406 9.57 11.51 16.02
N TYR A 407 8.26 11.69 16.22
CA TYR A 407 7.73 12.89 16.90
C TYR A 407 8.16 12.94 18.36
N GLY A 408 8.49 14.15 18.82
CA GLY A 408 8.98 14.37 20.17
C GLY A 408 10.36 13.75 20.42
N ASP A 409 11.19 13.66 19.39
CA ASP A 409 12.56 13.20 19.51
C ASP A 409 13.33 14.03 20.58
N PRO A 410 13.79 13.41 21.68
CA PRO A 410 14.47 14.10 22.76
C PRO A 410 15.93 14.44 22.46
N THR A 411 16.45 14.10 21.27
CA THR A 411 17.75 14.58 20.80
C THR A 411 17.66 15.97 20.16
N LEU A 412 16.44 16.43 19.84
CA LEU A 412 16.21 17.81 19.45
C LEU A 412 16.35 18.73 20.67
N PRO A 413 16.96 19.93 20.51
CA PRO A 413 16.89 20.95 21.55
C PRO A 413 15.42 21.28 21.86
N GLU A 414 15.10 21.45 23.15
CA GLU A 414 13.72 21.53 23.64
C GLU A 414 12.87 22.55 22.85
N PHE A 415 13.43 23.73 22.58
CA PHE A 415 12.77 24.75 21.76
C PHE A 415 12.28 24.21 20.41
N TYR A 416 13.12 23.46 19.69
CA TYR A 416 12.76 22.91 18.38
C TYR A 416 11.81 21.72 18.49
N ALA A 417 11.94 20.88 19.52
CA ALA A 417 11.01 19.79 19.78
C ALA A 417 9.59 20.31 20.05
N VAL A 418 9.48 21.31 20.95
CA VAL A 418 8.20 21.97 21.28
C VAL A 418 7.62 22.66 20.05
N ARG A 419 8.45 23.39 19.29
CA ARG A 419 8.01 24.07 18.07
C ARG A 419 7.53 23.09 17.00
N ASP A 420 8.21 21.96 16.80
CA ASP A 420 7.77 20.93 15.83
C ASP A 420 6.42 20.34 16.23
N LEU A 421 6.19 20.05 17.52
CA LEU A 421 4.93 19.47 18.00
C LEU A 421 3.76 20.43 17.97
N LYS A 422 3.96 21.66 18.48
CA LYS A 422 2.95 22.73 18.35
C LYS A 422 2.69 23.02 16.88
N GLY A 423 3.77 23.11 16.12
CA GLY A 423 3.80 23.18 14.68
C GLY A 423 2.81 22.19 14.10
N ARG A 424 2.96 20.90 14.40
CA ARG A 424 2.17 19.73 13.93
C ARG A 424 0.74 19.63 14.42
N ALA A 425 0.44 20.16 15.61
CA ALA A 425 -0.92 20.21 16.12
C ALA A 425 -1.77 21.25 15.38
N LEU A 426 -1.18 22.31 14.81
CA LEU A 426 -1.93 23.30 14.04
C LEU A 426 -2.54 22.70 12.76
N PRO A 427 -3.68 23.20 12.26
CA PRO A 427 -4.03 22.97 10.87
C PRO A 427 -2.93 23.58 9.97
N PRO A 428 -2.62 22.98 8.82
CA PRO A 428 -1.71 23.59 7.88
C PRO A 428 -2.28 24.94 7.40
N PRO A 429 -1.42 25.94 7.15
CA PRO A 429 -1.87 27.24 6.70
C PRO A 429 -2.58 27.11 5.35
N VAL A 430 -3.81 27.63 5.28
CA VAL A 430 -4.52 27.77 4.02
C VAL A 430 -3.92 28.97 3.27
N PRO A 431 -3.39 28.80 2.05
CA PRO A 431 -2.82 29.93 1.29
C PRO A 431 -3.84 31.05 1.13
N GLY A 432 -3.45 32.28 1.43
CA GLY A 432 -4.32 33.46 1.37
C GLY A 432 -5.19 33.69 2.61
N ALA A 433 -5.36 32.71 3.50
CA ALA A 433 -6.06 32.93 4.76
C ALA A 433 -5.13 33.57 5.79
N ARG A 434 -5.62 34.59 6.50
CA ARG A 434 -4.96 35.10 7.71
C ARG A 434 -4.79 33.93 8.68
N ARG A 435 -3.61 33.78 9.28
CA ARG A 435 -3.35 32.71 10.26
C ARG A 435 -4.36 32.88 11.41
N GLN A 436 -5.37 32.01 11.44
CA GLN A 436 -6.23 31.90 12.60
C GLN A 436 -5.39 31.36 13.76
N GLY A 437 -5.59 31.92 14.94
CA GLY A 437 -5.02 31.37 16.17
C GLY A 437 -5.46 29.91 16.34
N MET A 438 -4.65 29.14 17.07
CA MET A 438 -5.02 27.78 17.45
C MET A 438 -6.30 27.83 18.28
N ASP A 439 -7.28 26.97 17.97
CA ASP A 439 -8.43 26.84 18.86
C ASP A 439 -7.96 26.34 20.23
N SER A 440 -8.71 26.68 21.28
CA SER A 440 -8.30 26.38 22.66
C SER A 440 -8.11 24.88 22.92
N THR A 441 -8.81 24.01 22.21
CA THR A 441 -8.75 22.56 22.40
C THR A 441 -7.46 22.01 21.81
N THR A 442 -7.15 22.38 20.58
CA THR A 442 -5.92 22.01 19.88
C THR A 442 -4.68 22.58 20.59
N SER A 443 -4.78 23.79 21.14
CA SER A 443 -3.71 24.37 21.98
C SER A 443 -3.50 23.54 23.23
N LYS A 444 -4.57 23.20 23.96
CA LYS A 444 -4.49 22.35 25.17
C LYS A 444 -3.89 20.97 24.88
N GLU A 445 -4.23 20.35 23.74
CA GLU A 445 -3.62 19.07 23.36
C GLU A 445 -2.14 19.24 23.03
N ALA A 446 -1.76 20.27 22.28
CA ALA A 446 -0.36 20.54 21.97
C ALA A 446 0.45 20.81 23.24
N ASP A 447 -0.08 21.64 24.15
CA ASP A 447 0.54 21.95 25.44
C ASP A 447 0.62 20.70 26.34
N TYR A 448 -0.37 19.80 26.28
CA TYR A 448 -0.32 18.52 26.98
C TYR A 448 0.79 17.59 26.46
N GLN A 449 0.97 17.51 25.13
CA GLN A 449 2.06 16.71 24.54
C GLN A 449 3.42 17.32 24.86
N VAL A 450 3.53 18.65 24.80
CA VAL A 450 4.72 19.39 25.20
C VAL A 450 5.04 19.15 26.67
N GLY A 451 4.06 19.27 27.58
CA GLY A 451 4.26 19.03 29.00
C GLY A 451 4.68 17.59 29.32
N LYS A 452 4.27 16.61 28.50
CA LYS A 452 4.79 15.23 28.61
C LYS A 452 6.25 15.11 28.21
N LEU A 453 6.67 15.86 27.20
CA LEU A 453 8.05 15.87 26.74
C LEU A 453 8.96 16.62 27.69
N SER A 454 8.57 17.80 28.18
CA SER A 454 9.33 18.53 29.20
C SER A 454 9.53 17.66 30.44
N LYS A 455 8.50 16.98 30.94
CA LYS A 455 8.65 15.99 32.02
C LYS A 455 9.60 14.83 31.67
N GLY A 456 9.69 14.46 30.39
CA GLY A 456 10.64 13.48 29.88
C GLY A 456 12.08 14.02 29.88
N PHE A 457 12.27 15.26 29.44
CA PHE A 457 13.54 15.98 29.50
C PHE A 457 14.03 16.16 30.93
N ASP A 458 13.17 16.58 31.85
CA ASP A 458 13.50 16.74 33.27
C ASP A 458 13.96 15.41 33.89
N ARG A 459 13.25 14.32 33.57
CA ARG A 459 13.64 12.97 34.03
C ARG A 459 14.95 12.50 33.44
N LYS A 460 15.24 12.86 32.19
CA LYS A 460 16.51 12.52 31.54
C LYS A 460 17.65 13.30 32.19
N ARG A 461 17.50 14.61 32.36
CA ARG A 461 18.46 15.48 33.06
C ARG A 461 18.71 14.99 34.48
N ALA A 462 17.67 14.73 35.27
CA ALA A 462 17.80 14.19 36.63
C ALA A 462 18.48 12.81 36.68
N ARG A 463 18.36 11.99 35.62
CA ARG A 463 19.03 10.69 35.52
C ARG A 463 20.49 10.83 35.11
N GLU A 464 20.82 11.79 34.25
CA GLU A 464 22.20 12.12 33.88
C GLU A 464 22.95 12.71 35.08
N GLU A 465 22.38 13.72 35.74
CA GLU A 465 22.89 14.30 37.00
C GLU A 465 22.98 13.25 38.13
N GLY A 466 22.02 12.31 38.18
CA GLY A 466 22.03 11.22 39.14
C GLY A 466 23.01 10.09 38.83
N ASN A 467 23.39 9.90 37.56
CA ASN A 467 24.38 8.89 37.15
C ASN A 467 25.81 9.41 37.31
N GLU A 468 26.08 10.70 37.05
CA GLU A 468 27.37 11.33 37.36
C GLU A 468 27.68 11.25 38.87
N ASN A 469 26.67 11.32 39.72
CA ASN A 469 26.83 11.13 41.17
C ASN A 469 26.92 9.64 41.60
N LYS A 470 26.45 8.70 40.78
CA LYS A 470 26.43 7.25 41.10
C LYS A 470 27.60 6.46 40.55
N GLU A 471 28.41 7.01 39.64
CA GLU A 471 29.73 6.43 39.34
C GLU A 471 30.71 6.50 40.52
N ASN A 472 30.34 7.20 41.62
CA ASN A 472 31.09 7.25 42.87
C ASN A 472 30.52 6.39 44.02
N GLU A 473 29.35 5.76 43.89
CA GLU A 473 28.80 4.94 44.98
C GLU A 473 28.22 3.60 44.50
N ASN A 474 28.84 2.55 45.02
CA ASN A 474 28.68 1.13 44.73
C ASN A 474 27.24 0.60 44.51
N VAL A 475 27.23 -0.42 43.65
CA VAL A 475 26.66 -1.77 43.84
C VAL A 475 25.86 -1.99 45.14
N ALA A 476 24.52 -2.09 45.06
CA ALA A 476 23.73 -3.07 45.82
C ALA A 476 22.28 -3.19 45.31
N ASP A 477 21.82 -4.44 45.33
CA ASP A 477 20.54 -5.06 44.98
C ASP A 477 19.24 -4.26 45.06
N ALA A 478 18.40 -4.43 44.03
CA ALA A 478 16.95 -4.23 44.14
C ALA A 478 16.15 -5.15 43.18
N GLN A 479 15.44 -6.12 43.76
CA GLN A 479 14.49 -7.01 43.07
C GLN A 479 13.15 -6.29 42.76
N PRO A 480 12.63 -6.37 41.51
CA PRO A 480 11.36 -5.73 41.15
C PRO A 480 10.13 -6.62 41.45
N LYS A 481 9.14 -6.04 42.13
CA LYS A 481 7.82 -6.67 42.37
C LYS A 481 7.02 -6.92 41.08
N PRO A 482 6.25 -8.02 40.98
CA PRO A 482 5.53 -8.40 39.77
C PRO A 482 4.30 -7.52 39.52
N LYS A 483 4.19 -6.96 38.31
CA LYS A 483 3.03 -6.16 37.87
C LYS A 483 1.90 -7.06 37.35
N LYS A 484 0.66 -6.81 37.83
CA LYS A 484 -0.57 -7.44 37.31
C LYS A 484 -0.77 -7.10 35.83
N ARG A 485 -1.05 -8.15 35.04
CA ARG A 485 -1.07 -8.14 33.58
C ARG A 485 -2.48 -7.82 33.06
N ARG A 486 -2.62 -6.79 32.22
CA ARG A 486 -3.85 -6.56 31.44
C ARG A 486 -3.84 -7.46 30.19
N LEU A 487 -4.96 -8.15 29.94
CA LEU A 487 -5.20 -8.93 28.73
C LEU A 487 -5.38 -8.01 27.52
N SER A 488 -4.88 -8.43 26.35
CA SER A 488 -5.07 -7.69 25.08
C SER A 488 -6.50 -7.88 24.51
N ALA A 489 -6.89 -7.02 23.57
CA ALA A 489 -8.17 -7.09 22.88
C ALA A 489 -8.36 -8.42 22.12
N ASP A 490 -7.29 -8.95 21.51
CA ASP A 490 -7.35 -10.25 20.82
C ASP A 490 -7.46 -11.43 21.79
N GLN A 491 -6.90 -11.33 23.01
CA GLN A 491 -7.11 -12.31 24.06
C GLN A 491 -8.54 -12.27 24.61
N ARG A 492 -9.20 -11.11 24.59
CA ARG A 492 -10.64 -10.99 24.88
C ARG A 492 -11.49 -11.61 23.76
N LEU A 493 -11.19 -11.31 22.50
CA LEU A 493 -11.89 -11.90 21.34
C LEU A 493 -11.71 -13.42 21.24
N ALA A 494 -10.52 -13.95 21.56
CA ALA A 494 -10.27 -15.39 21.63
C ALA A 494 -10.99 -16.08 22.81
N ALA A 495 -11.11 -15.39 23.95
CA ALA A 495 -11.87 -15.88 25.10
C ALA A 495 -13.39 -15.85 24.87
N GLU A 496 -13.90 -14.86 24.12
CA GLU A 496 -15.31 -14.78 23.71
C GLU A 496 -15.67 -15.83 22.64
N ARG A 497 -14.76 -16.13 21.70
CA ARG A 497 -14.98 -17.17 20.68
C ARG A 497 -15.15 -18.58 21.28
N ASN A 498 -14.51 -18.86 22.42
CA ASN A 498 -14.70 -20.11 23.17
C ASN A 498 -16.00 -20.16 23.99
N ARG A 499 -16.72 -19.03 24.13
CA ARG A 499 -18.02 -18.97 24.82
C ARG A 499 -19.20 -19.24 23.89
N ILE A 500 -19.00 -19.10 22.57
CA ILE A 500 -20.06 -19.21 21.55
C ILE A 500 -20.17 -20.64 20.97
N LEU A 501 -19.16 -21.49 21.16
CA LEU A 501 -19.22 -22.90 20.79
C LEU A 501 -19.60 -23.75 22.01
N LYS A 502 -20.90 -23.78 22.35
CA LYS A 502 -21.45 -24.95 23.04
C LYS A 502 -21.69 -26.05 22.00
N PRO A 503 -21.28 -27.30 22.24
CA PRO A 503 -21.55 -28.40 21.33
C PRO A 503 -23.07 -28.58 21.22
N VAL A 504 -23.58 -28.58 19.99
CA VAL A 504 -24.91 -29.07 19.68
C VAL A 504 -24.83 -30.59 19.80
N THR A 505 -25.39 -31.14 20.88
CA THR A 505 -25.68 -32.57 20.96
C THR A 505 -26.81 -32.86 20.00
N ILE A 506 -26.53 -33.67 18.97
CA ILE A 506 -27.55 -34.23 18.09
C ILE A 506 -28.10 -35.46 18.80
N ASN A 507 -29.40 -35.47 19.07
CA ASN A 507 -30.17 -36.68 19.40
C ASN A 507 -30.79 -37.23 18.13
#